data_AF-A0A518LP16-F1
#
_entry.id   AF-A0A518LP16-F1
#
_cell.length_a   1.000
_cell.length_b   1.000
_cell.length_c   1.000
_cell.angle_alpha   90.00
_cell.angle_beta   90.00
_cell.angle_gamma   90.00
#
_symmetry.space_group_name_H-M   'P 1'
#
loop_
_entity.id
_entity.type
_entity.pdbx_description
1 polymer ?
#
loop_
_entity_poly.entity_id
_entity_poly.type
_entity_poly.pdbx_seq_one_letter_code
_entity_poly.pdbx_strand_id
1 'polypeptide(L)'
;MNPEEQVVLLLINGVSADGAVAWAVNSGGLLPDKAQELVAKARQRITVAADYTRGEQIGLAVMRLDNLYQKAASAKDTRTALQIQRELNRLLSLYADGRTAGDDPKESTDGDAGSLSLIRQHLLPLNLIDRTYPIEEHARVAAEIIRTNGFARVPAEETPGEAA
;
A
#
# COMPACT_ATOMS: atom_id res chain seq x y z
N MET A 1 -14.84 -18.87 -3.14
CA MET A 1 -13.92 -17.74 -3.28
C MET A 1 -14.44 -16.91 -4.44
N ASN A 2 -14.62 -15.61 -4.25
CA ASN A 2 -15.19 -14.73 -5.27
C ASN A 2 -14.15 -14.52 -6.39
N PRO A 3 -14.52 -14.51 -7.70
CA PRO A 3 -13.58 -14.19 -8.79
C PRO A 3 -12.73 -12.94 -8.54
N GLU A 4 -13.26 -11.92 -7.86
CA GLU A 4 -12.48 -10.74 -7.45
C GLU A 4 -11.32 -11.07 -6.51
N GLU A 5 -11.57 -11.88 -5.47
CA GLU A 5 -10.56 -12.30 -4.50
C GLU A 5 -9.48 -13.15 -5.17
N GLN A 6 -9.89 -14.00 -6.11
CA GLN A 6 -8.97 -14.87 -6.83
C GLN A 6 -8.04 -14.08 -7.75
N VAL A 7 -8.56 -13.06 -8.44
CA VAL A 7 -7.74 -12.17 -9.29
C VAL A 7 -6.75 -11.38 -8.45
N VAL A 8 -7.17 -10.83 -7.32
CA VAL A 8 -6.24 -10.16 -6.38
C VAL A 8 -5.16 -11.13 -5.92
N LEU A 9 -5.50 -12.38 -5.60
CA LEU A 9 -4.55 -13.39 -5.16
C LEU A 9 -3.56 -13.82 -6.26
N LEU A 10 -4.03 -13.96 -7.50
CA LEU A 10 -3.17 -14.24 -8.67
C LEU A 10 -2.18 -13.11 -8.91
N LEU A 11 -2.68 -11.88 -8.88
CA LEU A 11 -1.88 -10.68 -8.99
C LEU A 11 -0.81 -10.64 -7.89
N ILE A 12 -1.22 -10.80 -6.63
CA ILE A 12 -0.29 -10.89 -5.50
C ILE A 12 0.75 -11.98 -5.75
N ASN A 13 0.39 -13.18 -6.19
CA ASN A 13 1.33 -14.27 -6.48
C ASN A 13 2.24 -14.06 -7.71
N GLY A 14 2.22 -12.89 -8.35
CA GLY A 14 3.13 -12.52 -9.43
C GLY A 14 2.66 -12.91 -10.83
N VAL A 15 1.37 -13.25 -10.97
CA VAL A 15 0.75 -13.38 -12.29
C VAL A 15 0.60 -11.98 -12.89
N SER A 16 0.99 -11.83 -14.15
CA SER A 16 0.85 -10.56 -14.88
C SER A 16 -0.63 -10.15 -15.00
N ALA A 17 -0.88 -8.85 -15.19
CA ALA A 17 -2.24 -8.34 -15.39
C ALA A 17 -2.94 -9.05 -16.55
N ASP A 18 -2.22 -9.27 -17.66
CA ASP A 18 -2.76 -10.00 -18.83
C ASP A 18 -3.07 -11.46 -18.50
N GLY A 19 -2.24 -12.12 -17.69
CA GLY A 19 -2.48 -13.47 -17.21
C GLY A 19 -3.69 -13.56 -16.27
N ALA A 20 -3.90 -12.53 -15.44
CA ALA A 20 -5.05 -12.43 -14.55
C ALA A 20 -6.36 -12.15 -15.32
N VAL A 21 -6.31 -11.32 -16.38
CA VAL A 21 -7.45 -11.11 -17.31
C VAL A 21 -7.77 -12.41 -18.03
N ALA A 22 -6.77 -13.10 -18.58
CA ALA A 22 -6.96 -14.38 -19.27
C ALA A 22 -7.57 -15.44 -18.34
N TRP A 23 -7.15 -15.47 -17.07
CA TRP A 23 -7.77 -16.34 -16.06
C TRP A 23 -9.23 -15.95 -15.78
N ALA A 24 -9.52 -14.66 -15.60
CA ALA A 24 -10.88 -14.17 -15.31
C ALA A 24 -11.86 -14.45 -16.46
N VAL A 25 -11.40 -14.39 -17.71
CA VAL A 25 -12.19 -14.77 -18.89
C VAL A 25 -12.38 -16.29 -18.97
N ASN A 26 -11.29 -17.07 -18.89
CA ASN A 26 -11.34 -18.52 -19.16
C ASN A 26 -11.87 -19.36 -17.99
N SER A 27 -11.52 -18.99 -16.76
CA SER A 27 -11.87 -19.72 -15.53
C SER A 27 -12.98 -19.03 -14.75
N GLY A 28 -13.08 -17.70 -14.85
CA GLY A 28 -14.12 -16.91 -14.20
C GLY A 28 -15.38 -16.70 -15.04
N GLY A 29 -15.36 -17.03 -16.33
CA GLY A 29 -16.50 -16.88 -17.23
C GLY A 29 -16.93 -15.43 -17.47
N LEU A 30 -16.05 -14.45 -17.21
CA LEU A 30 -16.33 -13.04 -17.41
C LEU A 30 -16.10 -12.62 -18.87
N LEU A 31 -16.86 -11.62 -19.30
CA LEU A 31 -16.59 -10.90 -20.54
C LEU A 31 -15.22 -10.20 -20.44
N PRO A 32 -14.46 -10.08 -21.54
CA PRO A 32 -13.13 -9.47 -21.56
C PRO A 32 -13.10 -8.07 -20.92
N ASP A 33 -14.08 -7.22 -21.23
CA ASP A 33 -14.16 -5.86 -20.70
C ASP A 33 -14.37 -5.85 -19.18
N LYS A 34 -15.23 -6.73 -18.67
CA LYS A 34 -15.47 -6.89 -17.23
C LYS A 34 -14.28 -7.51 -16.51
N ALA A 35 -13.54 -8.40 -17.18
CA ALA A 35 -12.31 -8.97 -16.64
C ALA A 35 -11.20 -7.91 -16.51
N GLN A 36 -11.06 -7.01 -17.49
CA GLN A 36 -10.14 -5.88 -17.40
C GLN A 36 -10.50 -4.92 -16.27
N GLU A 37 -11.78 -4.54 -16.15
CA GLU A 37 -12.27 -3.67 -15.06
C GLU A 37 -12.00 -4.29 -13.68
N LEU A 38 -12.21 -5.59 -13.56
CA LEU A 38 -11.99 -6.33 -12.32
C LEU A 38 -10.49 -6.40 -11.97
N VAL A 39 -9.61 -6.62 -12.94
CA VAL A 39 -8.15 -6.57 -12.75
C VAL A 39 -7.67 -5.16 -12.39
N ALA A 40 -8.24 -4.11 -12.99
CA ALA A 40 -7.93 -2.72 -12.66
C ALA A 40 -8.31 -2.40 -11.20
N LYS A 41 -9.53 -2.76 -10.79
CA LYS A 41 -9.99 -2.64 -9.40
C LYS A 41 -9.12 -3.43 -8.42
N ALA A 42 -8.70 -4.63 -8.80
CA ALA A 42 -7.79 -5.44 -8.00
C ALA A 42 -6.42 -4.76 -7.81
N ARG A 43 -5.83 -4.20 -8.88
CA ARG A 43 -4.58 -3.43 -8.81
C ARG A 43 -4.73 -2.19 -7.93
N GLN A 44 -5.85 -1.46 -8.03
CA GLN A 44 -6.09 -0.30 -7.19
C GLN A 44 -6.13 -0.67 -5.70
N ARG A 45 -6.82 -1.76 -5.33
CA ARG A 45 -6.86 -2.28 -3.95
C ARG A 45 -5.48 -2.68 -3.43
N ILE A 46 -4.68 -3.32 -4.28
CA ILE A 46 -3.29 -3.72 -4.00
C ILE A 46 -2.42 -2.48 -3.73
N THR A 47 -2.54 -1.44 -4.55
CA THR A 47 -1.80 -0.17 -4.37
C THR A 47 -2.18 0.52 -3.06
N VAL A 48 -3.49 0.64 -2.75
CA VAL A 48 -3.95 1.27 -1.50
C VAL A 48 -3.43 0.51 -0.28
N ALA A 49 -3.46 -0.83 -0.30
CA ALA A 49 -2.90 -1.64 0.79
C ALA A 49 -1.38 -1.47 0.94
N ALA A 50 -0.65 -1.35 -0.18
CA ALA A 50 0.78 -1.11 -0.17
C ALA A 50 1.13 0.29 0.37
N ASP A 51 0.36 1.31 0.00
CA ASP A 51 0.56 2.69 0.44
C ASP A 51 0.25 2.87 1.93
N TYR A 52 -0.78 2.21 2.44
CA TYR A 52 -1.08 2.18 3.88
C TYR A 52 0.08 1.58 4.68
N THR A 53 0.58 0.41 4.25
CA THR A 53 1.72 -0.27 4.89
C THR A 53 2.95 0.62 4.88
N ARG A 54 3.17 1.36 3.79
CA ARG A 54 4.31 2.28 3.68
C ARG A 54 4.20 3.43 4.68
N GLY A 55 3.02 4.00 4.87
CA GLY A 55 2.76 5.05 5.86
C GLY A 55 3.02 4.58 7.29
N GLU A 56 2.53 3.39 7.64
CA GLU A 56 2.70 2.80 8.97
C GLU A 56 4.19 2.51 9.27
N GLN A 57 4.91 1.89 8.33
CA GLN A 57 6.34 1.60 8.50
C GLN A 57 7.18 2.88 8.64
N ILE A 58 6.79 3.96 7.96
CA ILE A 58 7.40 5.28 8.11
C ILE A 58 7.11 5.85 9.51
N GLY A 59 5.86 5.78 9.99
CA GLY A 59 5.50 6.21 11.34
C GLY A 59 6.27 5.48 12.43
N LEU A 60 6.41 4.15 12.29
CA LEU A 60 7.22 3.32 13.18
C LEU A 60 8.72 3.69 13.14
N ALA A 61 9.26 3.97 11.95
CA ALA A 61 10.63 4.41 11.79
C ALA A 61 10.89 5.77 12.45
N VAL A 62 9.97 6.73 12.29
CA VAL A 62 10.01 8.04 12.97
C VAL A 62 10.00 7.86 14.49
N MET A 63 9.08 7.06 15.02
CA MET A 63 8.97 6.83 16.47
C MET A 63 10.24 6.17 17.05
N ARG A 64 10.84 5.22 16.32
CA ARG A 64 12.11 4.58 16.72
C ARG A 64 13.26 5.58 16.72
N LEU A 65 13.38 6.40 15.68
CA LEU A 65 14.42 7.42 15.60
C LEU A 65 14.25 8.50 16.67
N ASP A 66 13.02 8.95 16.94
CA ASP A 66 12.74 9.89 18.04
C ASP A 66 13.13 9.30 19.40
N ASN A 67 12.79 8.03 19.66
CA ASN A 67 13.22 7.34 20.89
C ASN A 67 14.76 7.29 21.02
N LEU A 68 15.47 7.01 19.94
CA LEU A 68 16.94 7.01 19.91
C LEU A 68 17.51 8.41 20.12
N TYR A 69 16.89 9.42 19.54
CA TYR A 69 17.26 10.83 19.71
C TYR A 69 17.14 11.22 21.19
N GLN A 70 16.00 10.95 21.83
CA GLN A 70 15.78 11.25 23.25
C GLN A 70 16.82 10.56 24.14
N LYS A 71 17.16 9.29 23.85
CA LYS A 71 18.22 8.56 24.56
C LYS A 71 19.58 9.22 24.38
N ALA A 72 19.99 9.55 23.15
CA ALA A 72 21.26 10.20 22.87
C ALA A 72 21.35 11.59 23.52
N ALA A 73 20.27 12.39 23.44
CA ALA A 73 20.18 13.70 24.07
C ALA A 73 20.29 13.61 25.59
N SER A 74 19.60 12.65 26.23
CA SER A 74 19.68 12.41 27.68
C SER A 74 21.08 11.97 28.13
N ALA A 75 21.79 11.21 27.29
CA ALA A 75 23.17 10.81 27.51
C ALA A 75 24.19 11.91 27.19
N LYS A 76 23.73 13.08 26.74
CA LYS A 76 24.57 14.20 26.24
C LYS A 76 25.50 13.80 25.09
N ASP A 77 25.15 12.75 24.34
CA ASP A 77 25.85 12.38 23.12
C ASP A 77 25.32 13.22 21.95
N THR A 78 25.81 14.46 21.89
CA THR A 78 25.40 15.45 20.89
C THR A 78 25.70 14.99 19.47
N ARG A 79 26.76 14.21 19.26
CA ARG A 79 27.14 13.74 17.93
C ARG A 79 26.10 12.76 17.39
N THR A 80 25.74 11.78 18.21
CA THR A 80 24.73 10.78 17.86
C THR A 80 23.34 11.42 17.72
N ALA A 81 22.97 12.34 18.60
CA ALA A 81 21.71 13.07 18.51
C ALA A 81 21.59 13.86 17.18
N LEU A 82 22.65 14.55 16.75
CA LEU A 82 22.66 15.28 15.48
C LEU A 82 22.60 14.35 14.26
N GLN A 83 23.21 13.17 14.33
CA GLN A 83 23.11 12.17 13.26
C GLN A 83 21.67 11.66 13.12
N ILE A 84 21.03 11.32 14.24
CA ILE A 84 19.64 10.87 14.26
C ILE A 84 18.69 11.96 13.76
N GLN A 85 18.90 13.22 14.17
CA GLN A 85 18.11 14.36 13.71
C GLN A 85 18.18 14.54 12.19
N ARG A 86 19.38 14.35 11.59
CA ARG A 86 19.53 14.43 10.12
C ARG A 86 18.78 13.32 9.41
N GLU A 87 18.80 12.11 9.96
CA GLU A 87 18.07 10.98 9.38
C GLU A 87 16.56 11.15 9.50
N LEU A 88 16.07 11.68 10.63
CA LEU A 88 14.67 12.09 10.79
C LEU A 88 14.25 13.11 9.74
N ASN A 89 15.03 14.19 9.59
CA ASN A 89 14.73 15.23 8.60
C ASN A 89 14.71 14.67 7.17
N ARG A 90 15.67 13.80 6.83
CA ARG A 90 15.71 13.13 5.53
C ARG A 90 14.47 12.28 5.28
N LEU A 91 14.06 11.49 6.27
CA LEU A 91 12.91 10.60 6.17
C LEU A 91 11.60 11.38 6.05
N LEU A 92 11.47 12.50 6.76
CA LEU A 92 10.32 13.41 6.67
C LEU A 92 10.27 14.15 5.31
N SER A 93 11.42 14.60 4.79
CA SER A 93 11.49 15.22 3.46
C SER A 93 11.11 14.23 2.34
N LEU A 94 11.60 12.99 2.39
CA LEU A 94 11.23 11.94 1.43
C LEU A 94 9.73 11.59 1.47
N TYR A 95 9.09 11.77 2.62
CA TYR A 95 7.65 11.60 2.76
C TYR A 95 6.86 12.80 2.22
N ALA A 96 7.36 14.03 2.43
CA ALA A 96 6.76 15.24 1.89
C ALA A 96 6.79 15.25 0.34
N ASP A 97 7.92 14.86 -0.25
CA ASP A 97 8.09 14.76 -1.71
C ASP A 97 7.29 13.58 -2.31
N GLY A 98 6.98 12.55 -1.51
CA GLY A 98 6.14 11.42 -1.91
C GLY A 98 4.65 11.74 -1.97
N ARG A 99 4.19 12.84 -1.36
CA ARG A 99 2.79 13.30 -1.38
C ARG A 99 2.45 14.20 -2.57
N THR A 100 3.40 14.56 -3.42
CA THR A 100 3.12 15.43 -4.58
C THR A 100 2.87 14.63 -5.85
N ALA A 101 1.60 14.28 -6.08
CA ALA A 101 0.90 14.36 -7.37
C ALA A 101 -0.58 13.97 -7.17
N GLY A 102 -1.35 14.78 -6.44
CA GLY A 102 -2.82 14.70 -6.45
C GLY A 102 -3.56 14.79 -5.11
N ASP A 103 -2.88 14.74 -3.96
CA ASP A 103 -3.56 14.72 -2.66
C ASP A 103 -3.46 16.10 -1.98
N ASP A 104 -4.53 16.89 -2.11
CA ASP A 104 -4.77 18.04 -1.25
C ASP A 104 -4.76 17.58 0.23
N PRO A 105 -4.13 18.32 1.15
CA PRO A 105 -4.06 17.93 2.55
C PRO A 105 -5.43 18.17 3.21
N LYS A 106 -6.37 17.25 3.02
CA LYS A 106 -7.49 17.10 3.95
C LYS A 106 -6.96 16.43 5.19
N GLU A 107 -6.79 17.25 6.22
CA GLU A 107 -6.69 16.85 7.61
C GLU A 107 -7.78 15.79 7.91
N SER A 108 -7.37 14.52 7.86
CA SER A 108 -8.26 13.37 8.00
C SER A 108 -7.85 12.62 9.25
N THR A 109 -8.31 13.11 10.40
CA THR A 109 -8.39 12.31 11.63
C THR A 109 -9.28 11.07 11.48
N ASP A 110 -10.01 10.94 10.36
CA ASP A 110 -10.76 9.75 9.92
C ASP A 110 -9.95 8.78 9.01
N GLY A 111 -8.71 9.13 8.65
CA GLY A 111 -7.90 8.39 7.67
C GLY A 111 -7.51 6.98 8.10
N ASP A 112 -7.26 6.75 9.39
CA ASP A 112 -6.84 5.44 9.90
C ASP A 112 -8.02 4.46 10.00
N ALA A 113 -9.17 4.89 10.52
CA ALA A 113 -10.35 4.02 10.66
C ALA A 113 -10.95 3.61 9.31
N GLY A 114 -11.02 4.55 8.36
CA GLY A 114 -11.48 4.28 6.99
C GLY A 114 -10.54 3.34 6.24
N SER A 115 -9.23 3.57 6.34
CA SER A 115 -8.22 2.71 5.71
C SER A 115 -8.21 1.31 6.32
N LEU A 116 -8.29 1.18 7.63
CA LEU A 116 -8.39 -0.11 8.33
C LEU A 116 -9.66 -0.88 7.93
N SER A 117 -10.78 -0.19 7.73
CA SER A 117 -12.02 -0.82 7.26
C SER A 117 -11.88 -1.36 5.83
N LEU A 118 -11.25 -0.59 4.93
CA LEU A 118 -10.97 -1.02 3.56
C LEU A 118 -10.01 -2.21 3.51
N ILE A 119 -8.94 -2.19 4.31
CA ILE A 119 -7.99 -3.30 4.44
C ILE A 119 -8.70 -4.55 4.96
N ARG A 120 -9.59 -4.39 5.95
CA ARG A 120 -10.41 -5.48 6.50
C ARG A 120 -11.33 -6.09 5.46
N GLN A 121 -12.01 -5.26 4.67
CA GLN A 121 -12.89 -5.74 3.62
C GLN A 121 -12.13 -6.42 2.49
N HIS A 122 -10.90 -5.99 2.22
CA HIS A 122 -10.19 -6.38 1.00
C HIS A 122 -9.10 -7.44 1.19
N LEU A 123 -8.40 -7.49 2.33
CA LEU A 123 -7.27 -8.39 2.57
C LEU A 123 -7.65 -9.63 3.39
N LEU A 124 -8.56 -9.53 4.35
CA LEU A 124 -8.97 -10.70 5.15
C LEU A 124 -9.57 -11.85 4.32
N PRO A 125 -10.39 -11.59 3.28
CA PRO A 125 -10.92 -12.67 2.47
C PRO A 125 -9.85 -13.41 1.66
N LEU A 126 -8.72 -12.76 1.36
CA LEU A 126 -7.61 -13.34 0.61
C LEU A 126 -6.84 -14.41 1.40
N ASN A 127 -7.01 -14.46 2.72
CA ASN A 127 -6.45 -15.49 3.60
C ASN A 127 -4.92 -15.68 3.43
N LEU A 128 -4.20 -14.57 3.19
CA LEU A 128 -2.75 -14.55 2.95
C LEU A 128 -1.94 -15.04 4.16
N ILE A 129 -2.47 -14.80 5.36
CA ILE A 129 -2.00 -15.34 6.65
C ILE A 129 -3.21 -15.71 7.51
N ASP A 130 -2.98 -16.36 8.64
CA ASP A 130 -4.02 -16.69 9.61
C ASP A 130 -4.78 -15.43 10.07
N ARG A 131 -6.12 -15.49 10.03
CA ARG A 131 -7.04 -14.39 10.32
C ARG A 131 -7.01 -13.91 11.77
N THR A 132 -6.37 -14.67 12.65
CA THR A 132 -6.17 -14.26 14.04
C THR A 132 -5.08 -13.21 14.19
N TYR A 133 -4.27 -12.97 13.16
CA TYR A 133 -3.21 -11.97 13.20
C TYR A 133 -3.76 -10.54 13.09
N PRO A 134 -3.06 -9.55 13.66
CA PRO A 134 -3.42 -8.14 13.52
C PRO A 134 -3.50 -7.72 12.05
N ILE A 135 -4.41 -6.80 11.73
CA ILE A 135 -4.71 -6.39 10.35
C ILE A 135 -3.51 -5.75 9.64
N GLU A 136 -2.65 -5.12 10.42
CA GLU A 136 -1.37 -4.54 10.05
C GLU A 136 -0.43 -5.62 9.47
N GLU A 137 -0.46 -6.83 10.02
CA GLU A 137 0.35 -7.96 9.55
C GLU A 137 -0.16 -8.52 8.21
N HIS A 138 -1.49 -8.52 8.01
CA HIS A 138 -2.07 -8.86 6.71
C HIS A 138 -1.65 -7.84 5.62
N ALA A 139 -1.64 -6.54 5.96
CA ALA A 139 -1.19 -5.48 5.06
C ALA A 139 0.30 -5.59 4.75
N ARG A 140 1.14 -5.83 5.78
CA ARG A 140 2.58 -6.05 5.64
C ARG A 140 2.91 -7.18 4.67
N VAL A 141 2.25 -8.33 4.82
CA VAL A 141 2.48 -9.51 3.98
C VAL A 141 2.02 -9.25 2.55
N ALA A 142 0.87 -8.61 2.35
CA ALA A 142 0.43 -8.22 1.02
C ALA A 142 1.46 -7.28 0.34
N ALA A 143 1.93 -6.25 1.04
CA ALA A 143 2.92 -5.30 0.54
C ALA A 143 4.27 -5.97 0.21
N GLU A 144 4.70 -6.94 1.02
CA GLU A 144 5.94 -7.68 0.76
C GLU A 144 5.84 -8.50 -0.51
N ILE A 145 4.75 -9.24 -0.67
CA ILE A 145 4.54 -10.04 -1.87
C ILE A 145 4.49 -9.16 -3.13
N ILE A 146 3.85 -7.98 -3.05
CA ILE A 146 3.80 -6.99 -4.14
C ILE A 146 5.21 -6.50 -4.53
N ARG A 147 6.07 -6.25 -3.54
CA ARG A 147 7.46 -5.83 -3.76
C ARG A 147 8.28 -6.94 -4.40
N THR A 148 8.14 -8.18 -3.93
CA THR A 148 8.86 -9.33 -4.47
C THR A 148 8.45 -9.64 -5.91
N ASN A 149 7.17 -9.45 -6.24
CA ASN A 149 6.61 -9.83 -7.54
C ASN A 149 6.52 -8.69 -8.55
N GLY A 150 6.92 -7.46 -8.18
CA GLY A 150 7.13 -6.35 -9.12
C GLY A 150 5.85 -5.87 -9.81
N PHE A 151 4.89 -5.31 -9.07
CA PHE A 151 3.82 -4.55 -9.70
C PHE A 151 4.34 -3.27 -10.34
N ALA A 152 4.32 -3.21 -11.68
CA ALA A 152 4.45 -1.93 -12.38
C ALA A 152 3.33 -1.00 -11.91
N ARG A 153 3.72 0.20 -11.45
CA ARG A 153 2.81 1.32 -11.15
C ARG A 153 1.83 1.45 -12.32
N VAL A 154 0.52 1.46 -12.04
CA VAL A 154 -0.47 1.85 -13.04
C VAL A 154 -0.13 3.31 -13.40
N PRO A 155 0.21 3.64 -14.66
CA PRO A 155 0.31 5.05 -15.04
C PRO A 155 -1.07 5.67 -14.80
N ALA A 156 -1.11 6.82 -14.13
CA ALA A 156 -2.35 7.56 -13.92
C ALA A 156 -3.02 7.75 -15.28
N GLU A 157 -4.21 7.19 -15.44
CA GLU A 157 -5.01 7.40 -16.64
C GLU A 157 -5.22 8.91 -16.80
N GLU A 158 -4.64 9.47 -17.86
CA GLU A 158 -5.02 10.78 -18.37
C GLU A 158 -6.53 10.72 -18.61
N THR A 159 -7.28 11.44 -17.77
CA THR A 159 -8.70 11.69 -17.95
C THR A 159 -8.93 12.19 -19.39
N PRO A 160 -9.75 11.50 -20.22
CA PRO A 160 -10.16 12.07 -21.49
C PRO A 160 -11.02 13.28 -21.18
N GLY A 161 -10.48 14.46 -21.48
CA GLY A 161 -11.19 15.72 -21.42
C GLY A 161 -12.47 15.64 -22.26
N GLU A 162 -13.59 15.79 -21.55
CA GLU A 162 -14.94 15.85 -22.09
C GLU A 162 -15.14 17.16 -22.87
N ALA A 163 -15.58 17.02 -24.11
CA ALA A 163 -16.41 17.90 -24.93
C ALA A 163 -16.03 19.40 -25.13
N ALA A 164 -15.75 19.76 -26.39
CA ALA A 164 -16.63 20.61 -27.22
C ALA A 164 -16.18 20.59 -28.69
#